data_AF-A0A524QTF2-F1
#
_entry.id   AF-A0A524QTF2-F1
#
_cell.length_a   1.000
_cell.length_b   1.000
_cell.length_c   1.000
_cell.angle_alpha   90.00
_cell.angle_beta   90.00
_cell.angle_gamma   90.00
#
_symmetry.space_group_name_H-M   'P 1'
#
loop_
_entity.id
_entity.type
_entity.pdbx_description
1 polymer ?
#
loop_
_entity_poly.entity_id
_entity_poly.type
_entity_poly.pdbx_seq_one_letter_code
_entity_poly.pdbx_strand_id
1 'polypeptide(L)' 'MRWLFPGREVRVDTRDLATAEPILLRFRDEEILEISPDTVVGHINIPMPKWGEAETPFN' A
#
# COMPACT_ATOMS: atom_id res chain seq x y z
N MET A 1 -8.43 9.47 2.14
CA MET A 1 -8.27 9.01 0.75
C MET A 1 -9.17 7.79 0.60
N ARG A 2 -10.24 7.88 -0.19
CA ARG A 2 -11.22 6.80 -0.33
C ARG A 2 -10.66 5.80 -1.35
N TRP A 3 -10.73 4.51 -1.02
CA TRP A 3 -10.30 3.39 -1.88
C TRP A 3 -10.66 3.61 -3.37
N LEU A 4 -9.70 3.37 -4.28
CA LEU A 4 -9.86 3.69 -5.71
C LEU A 4 -10.79 2.73 -6.47
N PHE A 5 -11.06 1.55 -5.91
CA PHE A 5 -11.83 0.49 -6.57
C PHE A 5 -12.97 -0.05 -5.70
N PRO A 6 -14.01 0.75 -5.40
CA PRO A 6 -15.07 0.36 -4.48
C PRO A 6 -15.68 -1.01 -4.79
N GLY A 7 -15.78 -1.88 -3.78
CA GLY A 7 -16.33 -3.23 -3.88
C GLY A 7 -15.46 -4.23 -4.65
N ARG A 8 -14.27 -3.83 -5.09
CA ARG A 8 -13.36 -4.67 -5.88
C ARG A 8 -12.14 -5.07 -5.08
N GLU A 9 -11.78 -6.33 -5.23
CA GLU A 9 -10.48 -6.84 -4.79
C GLU A 9 -9.40 -6.43 -5.77
N VAL A 10 -8.29 -5.95 -5.25
CA VAL A 10 -7.04 -5.72 -5.98
C VAL A 10 -6.03 -6.74 -5.51
N ARG A 11 -5.40 -7.41 -6.47
CA ARG A 11 -4.27 -8.30 -6.25
C ARG A 11 -3.00 -7.62 -6.79
N VAL A 12 -1.96 -7.59 -5.98
CA VAL A 12 -0.64 -7.09 -6.34
C VAL A 12 0.35 -8.24 -6.22
N ASP A 13 0.91 -8.64 -7.36
CA ASP A 13 2.04 -9.57 -7.44
C ASP A 13 3.29 -8.74 -7.80
N THR A 14 4.25 -8.68 -6.89
CA THR A 14 5.48 -7.89 -7.07
C THR A 14 6.67 -8.63 -6.45
N ARG A 15 7.81 -7.96 -6.37
CA ARG A 15 9.02 -8.46 -5.72
C ARG A 15 9.54 -7.46 -4.70
N ASP A 16 10.18 -7.97 -3.67
CA ASP A 16 10.90 -7.15 -2.70
C ASP A 16 11.99 -6.34 -3.39
N LEU A 17 12.15 -5.09 -2.96
CA LEU A 17 13.07 -4.15 -3.59
C LEU A 17 14.53 -4.53 -3.36
N ALA A 18 14.86 -5.16 -2.24
CA ALA A 18 16.23 -5.49 -1.85
C ALA A 18 16.62 -6.92 -2.26
N THR A 19 15.72 -7.89 -2.11
CA THR A 19 16.02 -9.32 -2.30
C THR A 19 15.46 -9.90 -3.60
N ALA A 20 14.52 -9.20 -4.24
CA ALA A 20 13.75 -9.68 -5.39
C ALA A 20 12.89 -10.93 -5.11
N GLU A 21 12.67 -11.29 -3.84
CA GLU A 21 11.75 -12.35 -3.44
C GLU A 21 10.29 -11.96 -3.74
N PRO A 22 9.40 -12.92 -4.02
CA PRO A 22 8.03 -12.62 -4.38
C PRO A 22 7.23 -12.02 -3.22
N ILE A 23 6.40 -11.03 -3.53
CA ILE A 23 5.42 -10.42 -2.63
C ILE A 23 4.03 -10.56 -3.24
N LEU A 24 3.08 -11.04 -2.44
CA LEU A 24 1.65 -11.07 -2.75
C LEU A 24 0.89 -10.20 -1.76
N LEU A 25 0.02 -9.32 -2.27
CA LEU A 25 -0.95 -8.57 -1.49
C LEU A 25 -2.33 -8.69 -2.13
N ARG A 26 -3.36 -8.92 -1.32
CA ARG A 26 -4.77 -8.83 -1.71
C ARG A 26 -5.47 -7.84 -0.80
N PHE A 27 -6.22 -6.93 -1.41
CA PHE A 27 -6.84 -5.83 -0.71
C PHE A 27 -8.25 -5.57 -1.23
N ARG A 28 -9.18 -5.19 -0.35
CA ARG A 28 -10.54 -4.81 -0.72
C ARG A 28 -11.07 -3.79 0.28
N ASP A 29 -11.59 -2.68 -0.21
CA ASP A 29 -12.33 -1.69 0.59
C ASP A 29 -11.65 -1.32 1.92
N GLU A 30 -10.35 -1.01 1.85
CA GLU A 30 -9.51 -0.59 3.00
C GLU A 30 -8.99 -1.73 3.89
N GLU A 31 -9.31 -2.98 3.56
CA GLU A 31 -8.86 -4.16 4.28
C GLU A 31 -7.84 -4.98 3.48
N ILE A 32 -6.77 -5.40 4.17
CA ILE A 32 -5.83 -6.40 3.66
C ILE A 32 -6.46 -7.79 3.88
N LEU A 33 -6.75 -8.49 2.79
CA LEU A 33 -7.30 -9.85 2.83
C LEU A 33 -6.20 -10.91 2.94
N GLU A 34 -5.06 -10.66 2.31
CA GLU A 34 -3.91 -11.57 2.29
C GLU A 34 -2.63 -10.77 2.08
N ILE A 35 -1.57 -11.12 2.81
CA ILE A 35 -0.24 -10.58 2.60
C ILE A 35 0.79 -11.68 2.80
N SER A 36 1.75 -11.78 1.88
CA SER A 36 2.81 -12.77 1.93
C SER A 36 4.10 -12.20 1.33
N PRO A 37 5.23 -12.22 2.05
CA PRO A 37 5.35 -12.61 3.46
C PRO A 37 4.59 -11.65 4.41
N ASP A 38 4.32 -12.08 5.65
CA ASP A 38 3.63 -11.27 6.66
C ASP A 38 4.48 -10.11 7.21
N THR A 39 5.75 -10.06 6.83
CA THR A 39 6.74 -9.04 7.18
C THR A 39 6.88 -7.91 6.16
N VAL A 40 6.04 -7.89 5.11
CA VAL A 40 6.10 -6.86 4.05
C VAL A 40 5.93 -5.45 4.63
N VAL A 41 6.79 -4.54 4.15
CA VAL A 41 6.75 -3.11 4.50
C VAL A 41 6.59 -2.25 3.25
N GLY A 42 5.88 -1.13 3.37
CA GLY A 42 5.77 -0.12 2.32
C GLY A 42 6.82 0.98 2.49
N HIS A 43 7.59 1.26 1.44
CA HIS A 43 8.48 2.43 1.40
C HIS A 43 7.87 3.55 0.55
N ILE A 44 7.83 4.75 1.10
CA ILE A 44 7.30 5.95 0.42
C ILE A 44 8.34 7.06 0.52
N ASN A 45 8.77 7.59 -0.63
CA ASN A 45 9.52 8.84 -0.68
C ASN A 45 8.52 10.00 -0.56
N ILE A 46 8.61 10.78 0.51
CA ILE A 46 7.75 11.97 0.69
C ILE A 46 8.37 13.14 -0.08
N PRO A 47 7.71 13.69 -1.11
CA PRO A 47 8.16 14.93 -1.74
C PRO A 47 7.85 16.09 -0.79
N MET A 48 8.83 16.46 0.04
CA MET A 48 8.71 17.48 1.10
C MET A 48 8.11 18.84 0.68
N PRO A 49 8.23 19.36 -0.57
CA PRO A 49 7.72 20.70 -0.86
C PRO A 49 6.19 20.87 -0.77
N LYS A 50 5.40 19.80 -0.69
CA LYS A 50 3.91 19.88 -0.72
C LYS A 50 3.19 19.17 0.42
N TRP A 51 3.92 18.54 1.35
CA TRP A 51 3.30 17.75 2.42
C TRP A 51 2.71 18.62 3.54
N GLY A 52 3.15 19.88 3.67
CA GLY A 52 2.63 20.83 4.68
C GLY A 52 1.35 21.57 4.27
N GLU A 53 0.83 21.37 3.05
CA GLU A 53 -0.33 22.12 2.52
C GLU A 53 -1.65 21.34 2.57
N ALA A 54 -1.63 20.05 2.90
CA ALA A 54 -2.82 19.23 3.02
C ALA A 54 -2.95 18.65 4.43
N GLU A 55 -4.11 18.85 5.06
CA GLU A 55 -4.45 18.18 6.33
C GLU A 55 -4.23 16.67 6.18
N THR A 56 -3.37 16.10 7.02
CA THR A 56 -3.16 14.65 7.09
C THR A 56 -4.44 13.99 7.60
N PRO A 57 -5.12 13.13 6.82
CA PRO A 57 -6.46 12.66 7.15
C PRO A 57 -6.47 11.44 8.11
N PHE A 58 -5.48 11.29 8.98
CA PHE A 58 -5.25 10.05 9.74
C PHE A 58 -5.00 10.23 11.24
N ASN A 59 -5.59 11.25 11.87
CA ASN A 59 -5.73 11.28 13.34
C ASN A 59 -7.19 11.07 13.73
#